data_AF-X1UZR3-F1
#
_entry.id   AF-X1UZR3-F1
#
_cell.length_a   1.000
_cell.length_b   1.000
_cell.length_c   1.000
_cell.angle_alpha   90.00
_cell.angle_beta   90.00
_cell.angle_gamma   90.00
#
_symmetry.space_group_name_H-M   'P 1'
#
loop_
_entity.id
_entity.type
_entity.pdbx_description
1 polymer ?
#
loop_
_entity_poly.entity_id
_entity_poly.type
_entity_poly.pdbx_seq_one_letter_code
_entity_poly.pdbx_strand_id
1 'polypeptide(L)' 'ELDGKKKTARAELVGSLLAKRALGLGIKQVVFDRGGCKYHGRVKALAEAARRGGLRF' A
#
# COMPACT_ATOMS: atom_id res chain seq x y z
N GLU A 1 9.78 0.06 -15.11
CA GLU A 1 10.48 -1.08 -14.49
C GLU A 1 10.97 -0.70 -13.10
N LEU A 2 11.02 -1.63 -12.14
CA LEU A 2 11.43 -1.39 -10.75
C LEU A 2 12.79 -2.01 -10.43
N ASP A 3 13.56 -2.38 -11.45
CA ASP A 3 14.79 -3.12 -11.24
C ASP A 3 15.83 -2.25 -10.52
N GLY A 4 16.44 -2.80 -9.46
CA GLY A 4 17.36 -2.07 -8.57
C GLY A 4 16.77 -1.29 -7.37
N LYS A 5 15.45 -1.06 -7.27
CA LYS A 5 14.88 -0.38 -6.07
C LYS A 5 14.71 -1.30 -4.86
N LYS A 6 15.00 -0.78 -3.65
CA LYS A 6 14.80 -1.49 -2.37
C LYS A 6 13.39 -2.08 -2.27
N LYS A 7 13.27 -3.26 -1.65
CA LYS A 7 12.00 -4.00 -1.50
C LYS A 7 10.88 -3.16 -0.87
N THR A 8 11.21 -2.25 0.06
CA THR A 8 10.27 -1.30 0.68
C THR A 8 9.77 -0.25 -0.31
N ALA A 9 10.65 0.36 -1.09
CA ALA A 9 10.27 1.36 -2.10
C ALA A 9 9.34 0.77 -3.17
N ARG A 10 9.53 -0.50 -3.55
CA ARG A 10 8.58 -1.21 -4.43
C ARG A 10 7.20 -1.35 -3.78
N ALA A 11 7.16 -1.69 -2.49
CA ALA A 11 5.91 -1.83 -1.73
C ALA A 11 5.14 -0.49 -1.58
N GLU A 12 5.86 0.62 -1.40
CA GLU A 12 5.26 1.96 -1.36
C GLU A 12 4.60 2.34 -2.69
N LEU A 13 5.27 2.03 -3.81
CA LEU A 13 4.73 2.31 -5.14
C LEU A 13 3.44 1.53 -5.38
N VAL A 14 3.44 0.25 -5.00
CA VAL A 14 2.24 -0.60 -5.07
C VAL A 14 1.11 -0.05 -4.21
N GLY A 15 1.37 0.32 -2.94
CA GLY A 15 0.35 0.90 -2.06
C GLY A 15 -0.26 2.19 -2.59
N SER A 16 0.57 3.06 -3.17
CA SER A 16 0.11 4.32 -3.79
C SER A 16 -0.75 4.07 -5.04
N LEU A 17 -0.35 3.12 -5.89
CA LEU A 17 -1.13 2.75 -7.08
C LEU A 17 -2.47 2.10 -6.70
N LEU A 18 -2.47 1.23 -5.69
CA LEU A 18 -3.67 0.59 -5.19
C LEU A 18 -4.68 1.61 -4.68
N ALA A 19 -4.24 2.59 -3.87
CA ALA A 19 -5.09 3.65 -3.38
C ALA A 19 -5.71 4.48 -4.51
N LYS A 20 -4.91 4.89 -5.50
CA LYS A 20 -5.42 5.64 -6.67
C LYS A 20 -6.49 4.86 -7.43
N ARG A 21 -6.27 3.56 -7.66
CA ARG A 21 -7.24 2.70 -8.36
C ARG A 21 -8.51 2.50 -7.55
N ALA A 22 -8.38 2.18 -6.27
CA ALA A 22 -9.52 1.97 -5.38
C ALA A 22 -10.39 3.23 -5.25
N LEU A 23 -9.77 4.40 -5.04
CA LEU A 23 -10.49 5.67 -4.99
C LEU A 23 -11.14 6.04 -6.33
N GLY A 24 -10.50 5.72 -7.46
CA GLY A 24 -11.09 5.89 -8.79
C GLY A 24 -12.36 5.06 -9.00
N LEU A 25 -12.50 3.96 -8.26
CA LEU A 25 -13.70 3.11 -8.21
C LEU A 25 -14.66 3.48 -7.07
N GLY A 26 -14.40 4.58 -6.35
CA GLY A 26 -15.22 5.03 -5.22
C GLY A 26 -15.00 4.25 -3.92
N ILE A 27 -14.04 3.31 -3.87
CA ILE A 27 -13.74 2.50 -2.70
C ILE A 27 -12.83 3.30 -1.77
N LYS A 28 -13.38 3.75 -0.63
CA LYS A 28 -12.67 4.61 0.34
C LYS A 28 -12.31 3.90 1.63
N GLN A 29 -13.11 2.94 2.05
CA GLN A 29 -12.98 2.26 3.34
C GLN A 29 -12.71 0.79 3.08
N VAL A 30 -11.60 0.28 3.61
CA VAL A 30 -11.16 -1.11 3.42
C VAL A 30 -10.61 -1.67 4.73
N VAL A 31 -10.28 -2.95 4.76
CA VAL A 31 -9.52 -3.56 5.84
C VAL A 31 -8.16 -3.95 5.30
N PHE A 32 -7.10 -3.60 6.01
CA PHE A 32 -5.75 -4.01 5.65
C PHE A 32 -5.37 -5.30 6.38
N ASP A 33 -5.62 -6.43 5.74
CA ASP A 33 -5.19 -7.73 6.22
C ASP A 33 -3.68 -7.92 6.02
N ARG A 34 -2.99 -8.29 7.10
CA ARG A 34 -1.55 -8.54 7.12
C ARG A 34 -1.20 -10.01 6.89
N GLY A 35 -2.18 -10.91 6.84
CA GLY A 35 -1.99 -12.35 6.59
C GLY A 35 -0.99 -12.99 7.57
N GLY A 36 -1.00 -12.58 8.85
CA GLY A 36 -0.06 -13.07 9.87
C GLY A 36 1.35 -12.46 9.80
N CYS A 37 1.66 -11.58 8.84
CA CYS A 37 2.94 -10.90 8.79
C CYS A 37 3.06 -9.81 9.86
N LYS A 38 4.26 -9.67 10.45
CA LYS A 38 4.58 -8.54 11.34
C LYS A 38 4.40 -7.22 10.59
N TYR A 39 3.85 -6.21 11.27
CA TYR A 39 3.72 -4.86 10.70
C TYR A 39 5.07 -4.16 10.69
N HIS A 40 5.89 -4.50 9.70
CA HIS A 40 7.25 -3.97 9.53
C HIS A 40 7.67 -4.03 8.06
N GLY A 41 8.78 -3.37 7.72
CA GLY A 41 9.39 -3.41 6.39
C GLY A 41 8.39 -3.13 5.27
N ARG A 42 8.23 -4.11 4.37
CA ARG A 42 7.34 -4.02 3.19
C ARG A 42 5.86 -3.83 3.56
N VAL A 43 5.38 -4.52 4.59
CA VAL A 43 3.97 -4.50 4.99
C VAL A 43 3.60 -3.11 5.50
N LYS A 44 4.46 -2.56 6.37
CA LYS A 44 4.32 -1.18 6.86
C LYS A 44 4.38 -0.17 5.70
N ALA A 45 5.39 -0.27 4.85
CA ALA A 45 5.60 0.61 3.70
C ALA A 45 4.39 0.65 2.74
N LEU A 46 3.79 -0.51 2.44
CA LEU A 46 2.59 -0.59 1.60
C LEU A 46 1.40 0.07 2.29
N ALA A 47 1.16 -0.24 3.56
CA ALA A 47 0.06 0.31 4.34
C ALA A 47 0.11 1.84 4.44
N GLU A 48 1.28 2.39 4.78
CA GLU A 48 1.47 3.84 4.88
C GLU A 48 1.26 4.52 3.52
N ALA A 49 1.80 3.95 2.44
CA ALA A 49 1.60 4.49 1.10
C ALA A 49 0.12 4.46 0.66
N ALA A 50 -0.62 3.40 0.97
CA ALA A 50 -2.04 3.30 0.69
C ALA A 50 -2.86 4.32 1.51
N ARG A 51 -2.51 4.53 2.80
CA ARG A 51 -3.13 5.55 3.66
C ARG A 51 -2.88 6.97 3.16
N ARG A 52 -1.63 7.30 2.80
CA ARG A 52 -1.30 8.60 2.17
C ARG A 52 -2.05 8.80 0.86
N GLY A 53 -2.31 7.70 0.14
CA GLY A 53 -3.12 7.71 -1.06
C GLY A 53 -4.61 7.94 -0.83
N GLY A 54 -5.07 8.05 0.42
CA GLY A 54 -6.45 8.41 0.79
C GLY A 54 -7.36 7.23 1.15
N LEU A 55 -6.86 5.99 1.13
CA LEU A 55 -7.61 4.84 1.64
C LEU A 55 -7.69 4.89 3.17
N ARG A 56 -8.87 4.56 3.70
CA ARG A 56 -9.16 4.53 5.14
C ARG A 56 -9.26 3.08 5.61
N PHE A 57 -8.36 2.69 6.51
CA PHE A 57 -8.28 1.37 7.14
C PHE A 57 -7.30 1.40 8.31
#